data_AF-A0A3C1ESS7-F1
#
_entry.id   AF-A0A3C1ESS7-F1
#
_cell.length_a   1.000
_cell.length_b   1.000
_cell.length_c   1.000
_cell.angle_alpha   90.00
_cell.angle_beta   90.00
_cell.angle_gamma   90.00
#
_symmetry.space_group_name_H-M   'P 1'
#
loop_
_entity.id
_entity.type
_entity.pdbx_description
1 polymer ?
#
loop_
_entity_poly.entity_id
_entity_poly.type
_entity_poly.pdbx_seq_one_letter_code
_entity_poly.pdbx_strand_id
1 'polypeptide(L)'
;MTYLIKLLHFCDNTAILSLAEIAMKNSEKLKNAMRPGRVYRRQDLEGLTTAVDRDLKILIESGEVRKLAYGLYCRSRKNALGAAPPDDRELVRAFLKTDDFLVTSYNHFSDLGLGLAQVYNNCLVYNHKRSGDIALGGRRFRFRLVPAYPHKLSQEYLLVDLLNNLMKLPENVDRVLRNLKSHLDEFDEDELRENLERYGRPAAKAIIKRVARERRAGMPLRIVGKEDDRADLRYWLDKSPAERVDAVEFLREQYYALSGRKTLPRLAHVVEMMERPS
;
A
#
# COMPACT_ATOMS: atom_id res chain seq x y z
N MET A 1 -19.36 12.55 -39.23
CA MET A 1 -18.72 12.68 -40.55
C MET A 1 -19.58 13.48 -41.55
N THR A 2 -20.50 14.34 -41.08
CA THR A 2 -21.58 14.88 -41.93
C THR A 2 -21.64 16.41 -42.01
N TYR A 3 -20.82 17.13 -41.24
CA TYR A 3 -20.77 18.60 -41.27
C TYR A 3 -19.58 19.18 -42.07
N LEU A 4 -18.65 18.35 -42.56
CA LEU A 4 -17.50 18.83 -43.35
C LEU A 4 -17.77 18.89 -44.87
N ILE A 5 -18.91 18.39 -45.35
CA ILE A 5 -19.15 18.22 -46.80
C ILE A 5 -19.85 19.45 -47.43
N LYS A 6 -20.45 20.35 -46.64
CA LYS A 6 -21.14 21.54 -47.16
C LYS A 6 -20.27 22.79 -47.35
N LEU A 7 -18.97 22.73 -47.06
CA LEU A 7 -18.00 23.80 -47.35
C LEU A 7 -17.13 23.50 -48.59
N LEU A 8 -17.41 22.42 -49.32
CA LEU A 8 -16.57 21.91 -50.41
C LEU A 8 -16.75 22.61 -51.77
N HIS A 9 -17.48 23.71 -51.87
CA HIS A 9 -17.78 24.33 -53.18
C HIS A 9 -16.95 25.57 -53.55
N PHE A 10 -15.96 26.00 -52.75
CA PHE A 10 -15.20 27.23 -53.08
C PHE A 10 -13.73 27.27 -52.57
N CYS A 11 -13.07 26.13 -52.40
CA CYS A 11 -11.63 26.13 -52.05
C CYS A 11 -10.84 25.28 -53.04
N ASP A 12 -9.79 25.88 -53.62
CA ASP A 12 -8.81 25.21 -54.46
C ASP A 12 -8.28 23.94 -53.77
N ASN A 13 -8.36 22.80 -54.47
CA ASN A 13 -7.92 21.50 -53.98
C ASN A 13 -6.44 21.51 -53.50
N THR A 14 -5.61 22.39 -54.09
CA THR A 14 -4.20 22.61 -53.70
C THR A 14 -4.06 23.27 -52.33
N ALA A 15 -4.94 24.20 -51.96
CA ALA A 15 -4.94 24.83 -50.64
C ALA A 15 -5.35 23.84 -49.53
N ILE A 16 -6.29 22.94 -49.84
CA ILE A 16 -6.73 21.90 -48.91
C ILE A 16 -5.61 20.87 -48.66
N LEU A 17 -4.91 20.44 -49.72
CA LEU A 17 -3.78 19.52 -49.61
C LEU A 17 -2.63 20.11 -48.77
N SER A 18 -2.26 21.37 -49.01
CA SER A 18 -1.17 22.02 -48.25
C SER A 18 -1.52 22.20 -46.76
N LEU A 19 -2.78 22.51 -46.43
CA LEU A 19 -3.24 22.60 -45.04
C LEU A 19 -3.21 21.24 -44.33
N ALA A 20 -3.56 20.15 -45.03
CA ALA A 20 -3.48 18.79 -44.49
C ALA A 20 -2.02 18.37 -44.22
N GLU A 21 -1.09 18.70 -45.11
CA GLU A 21 0.35 18.45 -44.92
C GLU A 21 0.92 19.22 -43.71
N ILE A 22 0.58 20.51 -43.59
CA ILE A 22 0.99 21.33 -42.44
C ILE A 22 0.42 20.75 -41.13
N ALA A 23 -0.85 20.34 -41.17
CA ALA A 23 -1.54 19.72 -40.05
C ALA A 23 -0.84 18.42 -39.59
N MET A 24 -0.46 17.55 -40.52
CA MET A 24 0.30 16.32 -40.27
C MET A 24 1.71 16.61 -39.74
N LYS A 25 2.40 17.63 -40.27
CA LYS A 25 3.74 17.99 -39.82
C LYS A 25 3.73 18.51 -38.37
N ASN A 26 2.68 19.24 -37.98
CA ASN A 26 2.54 19.75 -36.61
C ASN A 26 2.19 18.64 -35.61
N SER A 27 1.30 17.70 -35.98
CA SER A 27 1.00 16.55 -35.12
C SER A 27 2.22 15.65 -34.92
N GLU A 28 3.06 15.50 -35.95
CA GLU A 28 4.32 14.76 -35.86
C GLU A 28 5.32 15.42 -34.90
N LYS A 29 5.44 16.76 -34.95
CA LYS A 29 6.26 17.50 -33.97
C LYS A 29 5.74 17.31 -32.54
N LEU A 30 4.43 17.38 -32.33
CA LEU A 30 3.82 17.13 -31.03
C LEU A 30 4.13 15.71 -30.53
N LYS A 31 3.95 14.70 -31.40
CA LYS A 31 4.28 13.30 -31.08
C LYS A 31 5.72 13.15 -30.62
N ASN A 32 6.67 13.78 -31.33
CA ASN A 32 8.09 13.68 -31.03
C ASN A 32 8.46 14.40 -29.71
N ALA A 33 7.76 15.47 -29.36
CA ALA A 33 7.93 16.16 -28.07
C ALA A 33 7.36 15.37 -26.88
N MET A 34 6.26 14.63 -27.08
CA MET A 34 5.66 13.79 -26.04
C MET A 34 6.56 12.58 -25.76
N ARG A 35 6.97 12.30 -24.52
CA ARG A 35 7.69 11.05 -24.16
C ARG A 35 6.78 9.81 -24.15
N PRO A 36 7.20 8.65 -24.72
CA PRO A 36 6.44 7.40 -24.66
C PRO A 36 6.22 6.89 -23.23
N GLY A 37 5.01 6.42 -22.95
CA GLY A 37 4.54 5.96 -21.63
C GLY A 37 4.13 7.09 -20.68
N ARG A 38 4.36 8.35 -21.03
CA ARG A 38 4.02 9.50 -20.18
C ARG A 38 2.58 9.95 -20.42
N VAL A 39 1.94 10.35 -19.32
CA VAL A 39 0.57 10.90 -19.35
C VAL A 39 0.63 12.43 -19.27
N TYR A 40 -0.14 13.06 -20.14
CA TYR A 40 -0.25 14.51 -20.31
C TYR A 40 -1.68 14.96 -20.11
N ARG A 41 -1.84 16.14 -19.53
CA ARG A 41 -3.06 16.91 -19.64
C ARG A 41 -3.08 17.68 -20.94
N ARG A 42 -4.27 18.06 -21.40
CA ARG A 42 -4.43 19.04 -22.48
C ARG A 42 -3.55 20.29 -22.27
N GLN A 43 -3.55 20.83 -21.06
CA GLN A 43 -2.78 22.02 -20.68
C GLN A 43 -1.26 21.83 -20.80
N ASP A 44 -0.75 20.62 -20.55
CA ASP A 44 0.69 20.33 -20.62
C ASP A 44 1.21 20.39 -22.07
N LEU A 45 0.30 20.39 -23.06
CA LEU A 45 0.61 20.35 -24.49
C LEU A 45 0.47 21.72 -25.16
N GLU A 46 -0.07 22.72 -24.48
CA GLU A 46 -0.29 24.08 -25.02
C GLU A 46 1.01 24.78 -25.43
N GLY A 47 2.14 24.45 -24.78
CA GLY A 47 3.46 24.94 -25.16
C GLY A 47 4.13 24.17 -26.30
N LEU A 48 3.56 23.04 -26.75
CA LEU A 48 4.16 22.16 -27.75
C LEU A 48 3.52 22.31 -29.13
N THR A 49 2.28 22.80 -29.20
CA THR A 49 1.58 23.09 -30.45
C THR A 49 0.55 24.20 -30.27
N THR A 50 0.31 24.97 -31.34
CA THR A 50 -0.72 26.01 -31.39
C THR A 50 -2.13 25.44 -31.57
N ALA A 51 -2.27 24.18 -32.02
CA ALA A 51 -3.55 23.56 -32.33
C ALA A 51 -3.72 22.20 -31.62
N VAL A 52 -3.61 22.22 -30.28
CA VAL A 52 -3.60 21.03 -29.40
C VAL A 52 -4.71 20.03 -29.74
N ASP A 53 -5.96 20.48 -29.82
CA ASP A 53 -7.10 19.57 -29.99
C ASP A 53 -7.13 18.91 -31.38
N ARG A 54 -6.71 19.65 -32.42
CA ARG A 54 -6.57 19.15 -33.79
C ARG A 54 -5.46 18.10 -33.87
N ASP A 55 -4.28 18.41 -33.34
CA ASP A 55 -3.13 17.51 -33.38
C ASP A 55 -3.36 16.25 -32.55
N LEU A 56 -3.94 16.39 -31.34
CA LEU A 56 -4.34 15.25 -30.53
C LEU A 56 -5.34 14.35 -31.25
N LYS A 57 -6.32 14.92 -31.96
CA LYS A 57 -7.28 14.13 -32.74
C LYS A 57 -6.57 13.27 -33.79
N ILE A 58 -5.67 13.87 -34.57
CA ILE A 58 -4.87 13.15 -35.57
C ILE A 58 -4.03 12.03 -34.92
N LEU A 59 -3.39 12.31 -33.78
CA LEU A 59 -2.57 11.33 -33.07
C LEU A 59 -3.39 10.22 -32.41
N ILE A 60 -4.63 10.50 -32.03
CA ILE A 60 -5.58 9.50 -31.52
C ILE A 60 -6.06 8.59 -32.65
N GLU A 61 -6.43 9.18 -33.79
CA GLU A 61 -6.90 8.44 -34.98
C GLU A 61 -5.80 7.52 -35.55
N SER A 62 -4.54 7.96 -35.49
CA SER A 62 -3.37 7.14 -35.87
C SER A 62 -2.92 6.13 -34.80
N GLY A 63 -3.49 6.16 -33.59
CA GLY A 63 -3.17 5.25 -32.48
C GLY A 63 -1.86 5.57 -31.73
N GLU A 64 -1.16 6.64 -32.09
CA GLU A 64 0.07 7.08 -31.42
C GLU A 64 -0.20 7.66 -30.02
N VAL A 65 -1.39 8.25 -29.83
CA VAL A 65 -1.86 8.79 -28.55
C VAL A 65 -3.17 8.12 -28.14
N ARG A 66 -3.32 7.79 -26.86
CA ARG A 66 -4.56 7.26 -26.28
C ARG A 66 -5.20 8.29 -25.37
N LYS A 67 -6.50 8.55 -25.54
CA LYS A 67 -7.29 9.31 -24.56
C LYS A 67 -7.68 8.40 -23.39
N LEU A 68 -7.36 8.82 -22.16
CA LEU A 68 -7.53 8.00 -20.96
C LEU A 68 -8.74 8.40 -20.11
N ALA A 69 -9.01 9.71 -20.05
CA ALA A 69 -10.13 10.32 -19.34
C ALA A 69 -10.35 11.74 -19.90
N TYR A 70 -11.29 12.50 -19.35
CA TYR A 70 -11.48 13.90 -19.76
C TYR A 70 -10.19 14.71 -19.54
N GLY A 71 -9.60 15.18 -20.64
CA GLY A 71 -8.38 15.99 -20.62
C GLY A 71 -7.07 15.25 -20.33
N LEU A 72 -7.06 13.90 -20.24
CA LEU A 72 -5.85 13.09 -20.05
C LEU A 72 -5.51 12.24 -21.28
N TYR A 73 -4.25 12.30 -21.70
CA TYR A 73 -3.74 11.68 -22.92
C TYR A 73 -2.41 10.97 -22.63
N CYS A 74 -2.21 9.77 -23.18
CA CYS A 74 -0.96 9.01 -23.04
C CYS A 74 -0.32 8.83 -24.41
N ARG A 75 0.99 9.09 -24.53
CA ARG A 75 1.75 8.60 -25.69
C ARG A 75 2.03 7.12 -25.45
N SER A 76 1.39 6.24 -26.21
CA SER A 76 1.47 4.79 -25.96
C SER A 76 2.90 4.30 -26.12
N ARG A 77 3.38 3.47 -25.18
CA ARG A 77 4.59 2.66 -25.40
C ARG A 77 4.18 1.41 -26.17
N LYS A 78 4.81 1.14 -27.30
CA LYS A 78 4.61 -0.10 -28.06
C LYS A 78 5.47 -1.19 -27.42
N ASN A 79 4.88 -2.35 -27.10
CA ASN A 79 5.56 -3.57 -26.70
C ASN A 79 5.09 -4.74 -27.58
N ALA A 80 5.61 -5.94 -27.38
CA ALA A 80 5.27 -7.12 -28.18
C ALA A 80 3.76 -7.47 -28.17
N LEU A 81 3.01 -7.01 -27.16
CA LEU A 81 1.57 -7.21 -26.98
C LEU A 81 0.73 -6.01 -27.48
N GLY A 82 1.37 -5.03 -28.13
CA GLY A 82 0.72 -3.82 -28.64
C GLY A 82 0.95 -2.59 -27.76
N ALA A 83 -0.06 -1.73 -27.64
CA ALA A 83 0.05 -0.49 -26.87
C ALA A 83 -0.09 -0.78 -25.37
N ALA A 84 1.02 -0.65 -24.63
CA ALA A 84 1.05 -0.85 -23.18
C ALA A 84 0.20 0.22 -22.46
N PRO A 85 -0.54 -0.15 -21.40
CA PRO A 85 -1.21 0.82 -20.56
C PRO A 85 -0.18 1.74 -19.87
N PRO A 86 -0.57 2.98 -19.54
CA PRO A 86 0.27 3.86 -18.74
C PRO A 86 0.48 3.28 -17.34
N ASP A 87 1.62 3.61 -16.75
CA ASP A 87 1.91 3.29 -15.35
C ASP A 87 0.94 4.03 -14.40
N ASP A 88 0.63 3.41 -13.26
CA ASP A 88 -0.30 3.98 -12.28
C ASP A 88 0.21 5.28 -11.70
N ARG A 89 1.51 5.36 -11.41
CA ARG A 89 2.12 6.57 -10.89
C ARG A 89 2.02 7.69 -11.92
N GLU A 90 2.19 7.38 -13.20
CA GLU A 90 2.02 8.37 -14.27
C GLU A 90 0.57 8.87 -14.40
N LEU A 91 -0.42 7.98 -14.32
CA LEU A 91 -1.84 8.35 -14.29
C LEU A 91 -2.15 9.28 -13.11
N VAL A 92 -1.71 8.91 -11.91
CA VAL A 92 -1.97 9.66 -10.68
C VAL A 92 -1.23 11.00 -10.68
N ARG A 93 0.04 11.03 -11.09
CA ARG A 93 0.85 12.26 -11.25
C ARG A 93 0.16 13.23 -12.19
N ALA A 94 -0.21 12.73 -13.38
CA ALA A 94 -0.91 13.52 -14.37
C ALA A 94 -2.32 13.91 -13.90
N PHE A 95 -2.97 13.21 -12.98
CA PHE A 95 -4.27 13.58 -12.40
C PHE A 95 -4.18 14.56 -11.22
N LEU A 96 -3.12 14.52 -10.40
CA LEU A 96 -2.94 15.40 -9.23
C LEU A 96 -2.09 16.67 -9.48
N LYS A 97 -1.39 16.78 -10.62
CA LYS A 97 -0.43 17.88 -10.92
C LYS A 97 0.69 17.94 -9.87
N THR A 98 1.20 16.80 -9.45
CA THR A 98 2.28 16.71 -8.47
C THR A 98 2.91 15.33 -8.52
N ASP A 99 4.14 15.22 -8.07
CA ASP A 99 4.84 13.96 -7.77
C ASP A 99 4.77 13.59 -6.28
N ASP A 100 4.22 14.49 -5.45
CA ASP A 100 3.97 14.29 -4.02
C ASP A 100 2.66 13.52 -3.80
N PHE A 101 2.78 12.20 -3.83
CA PHE A 101 1.73 11.23 -3.48
C PHE A 101 2.37 9.85 -3.31
N LEU A 102 1.67 8.95 -2.62
CA LEU A 102 2.02 7.53 -2.50
C LEU A 102 0.93 6.67 -3.13
N VAL A 103 1.31 5.83 -4.10
CA VAL A 103 0.46 4.76 -4.65
C VAL A 103 0.82 3.48 -3.90
N THR A 104 -0.20 2.84 -3.33
CA THR A 104 -0.06 1.60 -2.55
C THR A 104 -1.29 0.70 -2.76
N SER A 105 -1.33 -0.43 -2.08
CA SER A 105 -2.44 -1.38 -2.09
C SER A 105 -2.56 -2.07 -0.74
N TYR A 106 -3.78 -2.43 -0.35
CA TYR A 106 -4.02 -3.28 0.82
C TYR A 106 -3.40 -4.68 0.67
N ASN A 107 -3.08 -5.11 -0.55
CA ASN A 107 -2.41 -6.38 -0.80
C ASN A 107 -0.99 -6.44 -0.19
N HIS A 108 -0.32 -5.29 0.02
CA HIS A 108 0.99 -5.26 0.67
C HIS A 108 0.93 -5.68 2.14
N PHE A 109 -0.25 -5.64 2.76
CA PHE A 109 -0.38 -6.08 4.15
C PHE A 109 -0.23 -7.60 4.29
N SER A 110 -0.48 -8.38 3.24
CA SER A 110 -0.26 -9.83 3.26
C SER A 110 1.22 -10.20 3.47
N ASP A 111 2.14 -9.32 3.07
CA ASP A 111 3.58 -9.49 3.27
C ASP A 111 3.99 -9.43 4.76
N LEU A 112 3.08 -8.97 5.65
CA LEU A 112 3.31 -8.90 7.10
C LEU A 112 3.09 -10.23 7.83
N GLY A 113 2.60 -11.29 7.14
CA GLY A 113 2.39 -12.60 7.78
C GLY A 113 1.25 -12.66 8.81
N LEU A 114 0.44 -11.60 8.96
CA LEU A 114 -0.59 -11.51 10.01
C LEU A 114 -1.88 -12.29 9.71
N GLY A 115 -1.88 -13.16 8.69
CA GLY A 115 -3.03 -13.97 8.30
C GLY A 115 -4.11 -13.17 7.55
N LEU A 116 -3.71 -12.21 6.72
CA LEU A 116 -4.57 -11.48 5.79
C LEU A 116 -4.64 -12.26 4.47
N ALA A 117 -5.85 -12.49 3.96
CA ALA A 117 -6.06 -13.36 2.79
C ALA A 117 -6.87 -12.70 1.67
N GLN A 118 -7.42 -11.51 1.90
CA GLN A 118 -8.26 -10.84 0.92
C GLN A 118 -7.41 -10.19 -0.18
N VAL A 119 -7.80 -10.44 -1.45
CA VAL A 119 -7.25 -9.74 -2.61
C VAL A 119 -8.08 -8.51 -2.93
N TYR A 120 -7.43 -7.36 -3.07
CA TYR A 120 -8.05 -6.08 -3.39
C TYR A 120 -7.72 -5.65 -4.83
N ASN A 121 -8.75 -5.29 -5.59
CA ASN A 121 -8.64 -4.87 -6.99
C ASN A 121 -8.43 -3.35 -7.19
N ASN A 122 -8.42 -2.57 -6.11
CA ASN A 122 -8.30 -1.11 -6.18
C ASN A 122 -6.96 -0.63 -5.64
N CYS A 123 -6.31 0.28 -6.35
CA CYS A 123 -5.12 0.98 -5.86
C CYS A 123 -5.53 2.08 -4.88
N LEU A 124 -4.74 2.25 -3.83
CA LEU A 124 -4.90 3.30 -2.83
C LEU A 124 -3.91 4.43 -3.13
N VAL A 125 -4.38 5.67 -3.07
CA VAL A 125 -3.55 6.85 -3.34
C VAL A 125 -3.62 7.81 -2.16
N TYR A 126 -2.53 7.88 -1.41
CA TYR A 126 -2.32 8.86 -0.35
C TYR A 126 -1.74 10.14 -0.94
N ASN A 127 -2.39 11.26 -0.66
CA ASN A 127 -2.05 12.55 -1.25
C ASN A 127 -2.61 13.71 -0.42
N HIS A 128 -2.27 14.93 -0.79
CA HIS A 128 -2.72 16.16 -0.10
C HIS A 128 -3.77 16.98 -0.87
N LYS A 129 -4.24 16.53 -2.05
CA LYS A 129 -5.03 17.37 -2.99
C LYS A 129 -6.47 16.90 -3.28
N ARG A 130 -6.72 15.59 -3.28
CA ARG A 130 -7.98 14.98 -3.73
C ARG A 130 -8.36 13.78 -2.86
N SER A 131 -9.66 13.55 -2.76
CA SER A 131 -10.23 12.34 -2.16
C SER A 131 -11.34 11.77 -3.04
N GLY A 132 -11.69 10.50 -2.83
CA GLY A 132 -12.77 9.82 -3.52
C GLY A 132 -12.30 8.65 -4.38
N ASP A 133 -13.26 7.86 -4.86
CA ASP A 133 -13.01 6.74 -5.76
C ASP A 133 -13.12 7.23 -7.21
N ILE A 134 -12.01 7.22 -7.95
CA ILE A 134 -11.89 7.85 -9.28
C ILE A 134 -11.35 6.83 -10.28
N ALA A 135 -11.96 6.77 -11.47
CA ALA A 135 -11.49 5.94 -12.57
C ALA A 135 -10.54 6.73 -13.49
N LEU A 136 -9.32 6.24 -13.69
CA LEU A 136 -8.32 6.82 -14.58
C LEU A 136 -7.79 5.74 -15.52
N GLY A 137 -7.91 5.95 -16.83
CA GLY A 137 -7.38 4.99 -17.82
C GLY A 137 -7.96 3.58 -17.69
N GLY A 138 -9.22 3.46 -17.26
CA GLY A 138 -9.89 2.17 -17.03
C GLY A 138 -9.60 1.51 -15.68
N ARG A 139 -8.74 2.10 -14.84
CA ARG A 139 -8.42 1.60 -13.49
C ARG A 139 -9.08 2.43 -12.41
N ARG A 140 -9.54 1.79 -11.33
CA ARG A 140 -10.13 2.49 -10.17
C ARG A 140 -9.08 2.74 -9.10
N PHE A 141 -9.00 4.00 -8.67
CA PHE A 141 -8.13 4.46 -7.60
C PHE A 141 -8.97 5.03 -6.47
N ARG A 142 -8.57 4.72 -5.25
CA ARG A 142 -9.14 5.30 -4.03
C ARG A 142 -8.21 6.38 -3.51
N PHE A 143 -8.57 7.63 -3.74
CA PHE A 143 -7.82 8.78 -3.24
C PHE A 143 -8.20 9.06 -1.79
N ARG A 144 -7.19 9.14 -0.92
CA ARG A 144 -7.36 9.51 0.48
C ARG A 144 -6.44 10.68 0.81
N LEU A 145 -7.02 11.64 1.53
CA LEU A 145 -6.26 12.71 2.17
C LEU A 145 -5.71 12.17 3.49
N VAL A 146 -4.39 12.18 3.62
CA VAL A 146 -3.67 11.82 4.84
C VAL A 146 -2.65 12.93 5.11
N PRO A 147 -2.28 13.19 6.37
CA PRO A 147 -1.37 14.29 6.71
C PRO A 147 0.07 14.04 6.26
N ALA A 148 0.49 12.77 6.15
CA ALA A 148 1.82 12.39 5.73
C ALA A 148 1.84 10.92 5.26
N TYR A 149 2.85 10.59 4.45
CA TYR A 149 3.21 9.24 4.00
C TYR A 149 4.73 9.20 3.71
N PRO A 150 5.36 8.03 3.74
CA PRO A 150 6.78 7.90 3.44
C PRO A 150 7.03 7.86 1.93
N HIS A 151 8.27 8.13 1.53
CA HIS A 151 8.71 7.98 0.14
C HIS A 151 9.04 6.53 -0.24
N LYS A 152 9.41 5.71 0.74
CA LYS A 152 9.71 4.28 0.59
C LYS A 152 8.91 3.51 1.63
N LEU A 153 8.31 2.39 1.21
CA LEU A 153 7.57 1.51 2.11
C LEU A 153 8.55 0.66 2.92
N SER A 154 8.34 0.62 4.24
CA SER A 154 8.96 -0.35 5.17
C SER A 154 7.88 -1.24 5.79
N GLN A 155 8.29 -2.35 6.42
CA GLN A 155 7.34 -3.27 7.08
C GLN A 155 6.63 -2.58 8.25
N GLU A 156 7.34 -1.72 8.97
CA GLU A 156 6.86 -0.91 10.09
C GLU A 156 5.79 0.08 9.62
N TYR A 157 6.04 0.78 8.50
CA TYR A 157 5.03 1.64 7.91
C TYR A 157 3.80 0.85 7.47
N LEU A 158 3.99 -0.30 6.82
CA LEU A 158 2.88 -1.15 6.36
C LEU A 158 2.04 -1.64 7.54
N LEU A 159 2.65 -2.00 8.67
CA LEU A 159 1.94 -2.34 9.89
C LEU A 159 1.11 -1.15 10.41
N VAL A 160 1.71 0.04 10.49
CA VAL A 160 0.99 1.25 10.90
C VAL A 160 -0.18 1.56 9.95
N ASP A 161 0.03 1.42 8.65
CA ASP A 161 -1.00 1.67 7.64
C ASP A 161 -2.12 0.62 7.68
N LEU A 162 -1.79 -0.65 7.90
CA LEU A 162 -2.75 -1.71 8.17
C LEU A 162 -3.63 -1.33 9.36
N LEU A 163 -3.03 -0.99 10.51
CA LEU A 163 -3.76 -0.65 11.73
C LEU A 163 -4.63 0.60 11.57
N ASN A 164 -4.17 1.58 10.79
CA ASN A 164 -4.97 2.77 10.44
C ASN A 164 -6.23 2.43 9.62
N ASN A 165 -6.21 1.32 8.89
CA ASN A 165 -7.28 0.90 7.99
C ASN A 165 -8.06 -0.33 8.48
N LEU A 166 -7.55 -1.07 9.47
CA LEU A 166 -8.00 -2.42 9.85
C LEU A 166 -9.51 -2.52 10.05
N MET A 167 -10.10 -1.57 10.78
CA MET A 167 -11.55 -1.56 11.06
C MET A 167 -12.44 -1.34 9.81
N LYS A 168 -11.86 -0.96 8.68
CA LYS A 168 -12.55 -0.73 7.39
C LYS A 168 -12.34 -1.90 6.43
N LEU A 169 -11.45 -2.83 6.77
CA LEU A 169 -11.16 -4.00 5.95
C LEU A 169 -12.10 -5.13 6.38
N PRO A 170 -12.59 -5.96 5.44
CA PRO A 170 -13.39 -7.15 5.72
C PRO A 170 -12.52 -8.30 6.27
N GLU A 171 -11.63 -8.01 7.21
CA GLU A 171 -10.66 -8.96 7.77
C GLU A 171 -11.05 -9.36 9.19
N ASN A 172 -10.63 -10.56 9.61
CA ASN A 172 -10.84 -11.00 10.99
C ASN A 172 -9.88 -10.24 11.92
N VAL A 173 -10.36 -9.13 12.49
CA VAL A 173 -9.60 -8.22 13.35
C VAL A 173 -8.96 -8.98 14.52
N ASP A 174 -9.69 -9.88 15.17
CA ASP A 174 -9.16 -10.62 16.33
C ASP A 174 -8.02 -11.57 15.94
N ARG A 175 -8.12 -12.22 14.77
CA ARG A 175 -7.03 -13.05 14.24
C ARG A 175 -5.79 -12.21 13.94
N VAL A 176 -5.95 -11.08 13.27
CA VAL A 176 -4.85 -10.17 12.95
C VAL A 176 -4.15 -9.70 14.22
N LEU A 177 -4.91 -9.31 15.25
CA LEU A 177 -4.35 -8.84 16.51
C LEU A 177 -3.65 -9.93 17.33
N ARG A 178 -4.20 -11.15 17.34
CA ARG A 178 -3.53 -12.31 17.96
C ARG A 178 -2.21 -12.61 17.26
N ASN A 179 -2.21 -12.66 15.93
CA ASN A 179 -0.98 -12.89 15.17
C ASN A 179 0.02 -11.76 15.39
N LEU A 180 -0.43 -10.50 15.39
CA LEU A 180 0.43 -9.36 15.67
C LEU A 180 1.08 -9.46 17.04
N LYS A 181 0.36 -9.93 18.07
CA LYS A 181 0.93 -10.15 19.41
C LYS A 181 2.12 -11.11 19.37
N SER A 182 2.02 -12.19 18.58
CA SER A 182 3.05 -13.23 18.48
C SER A 182 4.24 -12.86 17.61
N HIS A 183 4.09 -11.93 16.66
CA HIS A 183 5.13 -11.56 15.68
C HIS A 183 5.66 -10.13 15.89
N LEU A 184 5.30 -9.46 16.99
CA LEU A 184 5.65 -8.04 17.20
C LEU A 184 7.17 -7.81 17.30
N ASP A 185 7.94 -8.83 17.67
CA ASP A 185 9.42 -8.84 17.72
C ASP A 185 10.10 -9.01 16.37
N GLU A 186 9.36 -9.33 15.32
CA GLU A 186 9.89 -9.37 13.95
C GLU A 186 10.05 -7.96 13.35
N PHE A 187 9.46 -6.95 14.00
CA PHE A 187 9.53 -5.55 13.58
C PHE A 187 10.64 -4.82 14.33
N ASP A 188 11.28 -3.85 13.66
CA ASP A 188 12.21 -2.94 14.33
C ASP A 188 11.41 -2.00 15.26
N GLU A 189 11.69 -2.07 16.57
CA GLU A 189 10.96 -1.32 17.60
C GLU A 189 11.10 0.20 17.43
N ASP A 190 12.30 0.67 17.06
CA ASP A 190 12.58 2.09 16.90
C ASP A 190 11.94 2.65 15.64
N GLU A 191 12.06 1.94 14.51
CA GLU A 191 11.41 2.32 13.25
C GLU A 191 9.87 2.26 13.38
N LEU A 192 9.32 1.26 14.09
CA LEU A 192 7.88 1.16 14.35
C LEU A 192 7.39 2.32 15.21
N ARG A 193 8.13 2.70 16.25
CA ARG A 193 7.81 3.85 17.09
C ARG A 193 7.81 5.15 16.29
N GLU A 194 8.82 5.37 15.46
CA GLU A 194 8.91 6.54 14.58
C GLU A 194 7.74 6.60 13.58
N ASN A 195 7.43 5.48 12.93
CA ASN A 195 6.31 5.38 12.00
C ASN A 195 4.96 5.61 12.69
N LEU A 196 4.77 5.09 13.90
CA LEU A 196 3.56 5.34 14.69
C LEU A 196 3.42 6.81 15.03
N GLU A 197 4.49 7.47 15.45
CA GLU A 197 4.49 8.90 15.77
C GLU A 197 4.08 9.74 14.57
N ARG A 198 4.71 9.49 13.41
CA ARG A 198 4.52 10.27 12.17
C ARG A 198 3.21 9.96 11.44
N TYR A 199 2.82 8.68 11.35
CA TYR A 199 1.74 8.22 10.47
C TYR A 199 0.58 7.55 11.21
N GLY A 200 0.77 7.17 12.47
CA GLY A 200 -0.22 6.43 13.26
C GLY A 200 -1.38 7.30 13.74
N ARG A 201 -2.61 6.84 13.49
CA ARG A 201 -3.83 7.42 14.08
C ARG A 201 -3.96 7.02 15.55
N PRO A 202 -4.74 7.75 16.36
CA PRO A 202 -4.94 7.42 17.77
C PRO A 202 -5.35 5.95 18.02
N ALA A 203 -6.23 5.41 17.17
CA ALA A 203 -6.65 4.01 17.25
C ALA A 203 -5.50 3.02 17.01
N ALA A 204 -4.65 3.24 16.00
CA ALA A 204 -3.49 2.40 15.72
C ALA A 204 -2.48 2.42 16.88
N LYS A 205 -2.20 3.61 17.42
CA LYS A 205 -1.34 3.79 18.60
C LYS A 205 -1.88 3.03 19.82
N ALA A 206 -3.19 3.11 20.05
CA ALA A 206 -3.85 2.39 21.14
C ALA A 206 -3.77 0.87 20.96
N ILE A 207 -3.93 0.37 19.73
CA ILE A 207 -3.79 -1.06 19.42
C ILE A 207 -2.38 -1.56 19.75
N ILE A 208 -1.32 -0.90 19.25
CA ILE A 208 0.06 -1.31 19.52
C ILE A 208 0.35 -1.27 21.03
N LYS A 209 -0.06 -0.20 21.73
CA LYS A 209 0.13 -0.09 23.17
C LYS A 209 -0.56 -1.22 23.93
N ARG A 210 -1.78 -1.60 23.52
CA ARG A 210 -2.52 -2.72 24.10
C ARG A 210 -1.80 -4.04 23.86
N VAL A 211 -1.44 -4.33 22.61
CA VAL A 211 -0.76 -5.57 22.22
C VAL A 211 0.58 -5.72 22.95
N ALA A 212 1.38 -4.65 23.00
CA ALA A 212 2.65 -4.64 23.74
C ALA A 212 2.45 -4.89 25.24
N ARG A 213 1.41 -4.29 25.85
CA ARG A 213 1.07 -4.54 27.26
C ARG A 213 0.62 -5.97 27.50
N GLU A 214 -0.25 -6.52 26.65
CA GLU A 214 -0.74 -7.89 26.76
C GLU A 214 0.37 -8.93 26.53
N ARG A 215 1.35 -8.61 25.69
CA ARG A 215 2.57 -9.41 25.53
C ARG A 215 3.41 -9.39 26.80
N ARG A 216 3.65 -8.21 27.38
CA ARG A 216 4.36 -8.07 28.67
C ARG A 216 3.63 -8.74 29.83
N ALA A 217 2.30 -8.65 29.88
CA ALA A 217 1.49 -9.26 30.94
C ALA A 217 1.47 -10.80 30.86
N GLY A 218 1.55 -11.37 29.64
CA GLY A 218 1.77 -12.81 29.45
C GLY A 218 3.20 -13.27 29.75
N MET A 219 4.10 -12.36 30.13
CA MET A 219 5.48 -12.64 30.52
C MET A 219 5.71 -12.25 31.99
N PRO A 220 5.21 -13.05 32.96
CA PRO A 220 5.36 -12.77 34.38
C PRO A 220 6.77 -13.14 34.87
N LEU A 221 7.80 -12.42 34.43
CA LEU A 221 9.12 -12.54 35.07
C LEU A 221 9.23 -11.55 36.21
N ARG A 222 9.00 -12.06 37.43
CA ARG A 222 9.41 -11.41 38.66
C ARG A 222 10.75 -12.00 39.07
N ILE A 223 11.84 -11.23 38.92
CA ILE A 223 13.14 -11.60 39.49
C ILE A 223 13.07 -11.26 40.98
N VAL A 224 12.85 -12.26 41.82
CA VAL A 224 12.88 -12.13 43.28
C VAL A 224 14.26 -12.58 43.77
N GLY A 225 14.81 -11.89 44.78
CA GLY A 225 16.02 -12.35 45.45
C GLY A 225 15.78 -13.74 46.05
N LYS A 226 16.83 -14.57 46.12
CA LYS A 226 16.82 -16.01 46.47
C LYS A 226 16.29 -16.35 47.89
N GLU A 227 15.65 -15.42 48.58
CA GLU A 227 15.37 -15.49 50.02
C GLU A 227 13.87 -15.59 50.38
N ASP A 228 12.93 -15.54 49.42
CA ASP A 228 11.49 -15.59 49.73
C ASP A 228 10.70 -16.64 48.92
N ASP A 229 11.06 -17.91 49.10
CA ASP A 229 10.39 -19.08 48.49
C ASP A 229 8.87 -19.12 48.76
N ARG A 230 8.41 -18.55 49.89
CA ARG A 230 6.99 -18.50 50.26
C ARG A 230 6.21 -17.44 49.49
N ALA A 231 6.81 -16.31 49.16
CA ALA A 231 6.20 -15.34 48.27
C ALA A 231 6.17 -15.85 46.83
N ASP A 232 7.21 -16.54 46.38
CA ASP A 232 7.27 -17.13 45.04
C ASP A 232 6.20 -18.22 44.87
N LEU A 233 6.07 -19.13 45.85
CA LEU A 233 5.03 -20.15 45.83
C LEU A 233 3.62 -19.52 45.81
N ARG A 234 3.36 -18.49 46.63
CA ARG A 234 2.07 -17.79 46.65
C ARG A 234 1.77 -17.09 45.32
N TYR A 235 2.78 -16.48 44.71
CA TYR A 235 2.66 -15.84 43.41
C TYR A 235 2.29 -16.83 42.31
N TRP A 236 2.97 -17.98 42.24
CA TRP A 236 2.69 -18.99 41.21
C TRP A 236 1.36 -19.71 41.45
N LEU A 237 0.93 -19.87 42.70
CA LEU A 237 -0.39 -20.43 43.03
C LEU A 237 -1.56 -19.50 42.68
N ASP A 238 -1.33 -18.19 42.62
CA ASP A 238 -2.29 -17.20 42.11
C ASP A 238 -2.43 -17.23 40.58
N LYS A 239 -1.50 -17.90 39.86
CA LYS A 239 -1.55 -18.02 38.39
C LYS A 239 -2.27 -19.28 37.93
N SER A 240 -2.97 -19.16 36.81
CA SER A 240 -3.61 -20.30 36.16
C SER A 240 -2.57 -21.36 35.75
N PRO A 241 -2.98 -22.63 35.61
CA PRO A 241 -2.09 -23.67 35.08
C PRO A 241 -1.46 -23.29 33.73
N ALA A 242 -2.20 -22.62 32.84
CA ALA A 242 -1.69 -22.17 31.55
C ALA A 242 -0.57 -21.13 31.71
N GLU A 243 -0.78 -20.09 32.51
CA GLU A 243 0.23 -19.05 32.76
C GLU A 243 1.50 -19.60 33.43
N ARG A 244 1.37 -20.64 34.26
CA ARG A 244 2.52 -21.35 34.85
C ARG A 244 3.33 -22.12 33.81
N VAL A 245 2.66 -22.80 32.89
CA VAL A 245 3.31 -23.55 31.81
C VAL A 245 4.01 -22.59 30.85
N ASP A 246 3.34 -21.52 30.43
CA ASP A 246 3.91 -20.49 29.54
C ASP A 246 5.20 -19.88 30.13
N ALA A 247 5.22 -19.58 31.43
CA ALA A 247 6.40 -19.05 32.10
C ALA A 247 7.58 -20.05 32.14
N VAL A 248 7.30 -21.34 32.35
CA VAL A 248 8.32 -22.40 32.34
C VAL A 248 8.88 -22.60 30.94
N GLU A 249 8.04 -22.57 29.91
CA GLU A 249 8.46 -22.66 28.52
C GLU A 249 9.38 -21.50 28.14
N PHE A 250 9.01 -20.28 28.51
CA PHE A 250 9.84 -19.10 28.28
C PHE A 250 11.22 -19.20 28.97
N LEU A 251 11.26 -19.55 30.26
CA LEU A 251 12.53 -19.71 31.00
C LEU A 251 13.42 -20.78 30.37
N ARG A 252 12.80 -21.84 29.89
CA ARG A 252 13.48 -22.91 29.16
C ARG A 252 14.08 -22.40 27.85
N GLU A 253 13.33 -21.62 27.07
CA GLU A 253 13.84 -21.00 25.83
C GLU A 253 15.06 -20.10 26.09
N GLN A 254 14.98 -19.24 27.11
CA GLN A 254 16.08 -18.38 27.52
C GLN A 254 17.30 -19.19 27.97
N TYR A 255 17.10 -20.24 28.77
CA TYR A 255 18.18 -21.13 29.20
C TYR A 255 18.88 -21.80 28.02
N TYR A 256 18.12 -22.30 27.04
CA TYR A 256 18.70 -22.94 25.85
C TYR A 256 19.41 -21.96 24.91
N ALA A 257 18.89 -20.74 24.77
CA ALA A 257 19.53 -19.67 24.02
C ALA A 257 20.88 -19.29 24.65
N LEU A 258 20.93 -19.11 25.98
CA LEU A 258 22.17 -18.83 26.72
C LEU A 258 23.15 -20.01 26.71
N SER A 259 22.65 -21.24 26.62
CA SER A 259 23.45 -22.47 26.55
C SER A 259 23.99 -22.77 25.13
N GLY A 260 23.78 -21.88 24.15
CA GLY A 260 24.33 -21.99 22.80
C GLY A 260 23.70 -23.09 21.92
N ARG A 261 22.53 -23.62 22.28
CA ARG A 261 21.84 -24.63 21.46
C ARG A 261 21.02 -23.96 20.36
N LYS A 262 21.20 -24.41 19.11
CA LYS A 262 20.51 -23.86 17.92
C LYS A 262 19.06 -24.34 17.74
N THR A 263 18.66 -25.42 18.42
CA THR A 263 17.32 -26.02 18.28
C THR A 263 16.73 -26.39 19.63
N LEU A 264 15.47 -25.98 19.85
CA LEU A 264 14.71 -26.32 21.06
C LEU A 264 14.10 -27.72 20.90
N PRO A 265 14.26 -28.63 21.89
CA PRO A 265 13.56 -29.92 21.87
C PRO A 265 12.03 -29.71 21.90
N ARG A 266 11.26 -30.52 21.17
CA ARG A 266 9.79 -30.47 21.22
C ARG A 266 9.29 -30.98 22.58
N LEU A 267 8.26 -30.33 23.13
CA LEU A 267 7.60 -30.75 24.37
C LEU A 267 6.32 -31.53 24.04
N ALA A 268 6.00 -32.50 24.88
CA ALA A 268 4.68 -33.12 24.93
C ALA A 268 3.92 -32.49 26.10
N HIS A 269 2.78 -31.86 25.81
CA HIS A 269 1.90 -31.30 26.84
C HIS A 269 1.05 -32.45 27.41
N VAL A 270 1.53 -33.07 28.48
CA VAL A 270 0.76 -34.06 29.23
C VAL A 270 0.32 -33.42 30.54
N VAL A 271 -0.98 -33.20 30.69
CA VAL A 271 -1.58 -32.72 31.94
C VAL A 271 -2.27 -33.89 32.61
N GLU A 272 -1.61 -34.49 33.58
CA GLU A 272 -2.22 -35.52 34.44
C GLU A 272 -2.91 -34.84 35.62
N MET A 273 -4.24 -34.93 35.67
CA MET A 273 -4.99 -34.55 36.87
C MET A 273 -4.86 -35.66 37.91
N MET A 274 -4.00 -35.46 38.91
CA MET A 274 -3.99 -36.34 40.08
C MET A 274 -5.10 -35.93 41.04
N GLU A 275 -6.13 -36.77 41.18
CA GLU A 275 -7.08 -36.64 42.28
C GLU A 275 -6.34 -36.85 43.61
N ARG A 276 -6.51 -35.91 44.54
CA ARG A 276 -5.97 -36.07 45.89
C ARG A 276 -6.68 -37.24 46.56
N PRO A 277 -5.95 -38.26 47.06
CA PRO A 277 -6.58 -39.26 47.92
C PRO A 277 -7.12 -38.56 49.17
N SER A 278 -8.38 -38.89 49.49
CA SER A 278 -9.19 -38.36 50.59
C SER A 278 -8.61 -38.66 51.97
#